data_AF-A0A1J3HL38-F1
#
_entry.id   AF-A0A1J3HL38-F1
#
_cell.length_a   1.000
_cell.length_b   1.000
_cell.length_c   1.000
_cell.angle_alpha   90.00
_cell.angle_beta   90.00
_cell.angle_gamma   90.00
#
_symmetry.space_group_name_H-M   'P 1'
#
loop_
_entity.id
_entity.type
_entity.pdbx_description
1 polymer ?
#
loop_
_entity_poly.entity_id
_entity_poly.type
_entity_poly.pdbx_seq_one_letter_code
_entity_poly.pdbx_strand_id
1 'polypeptide(L)'
;VKCCFSFSCQETPEKEKEKVIKPQPSYGYGYGGPISIERRVLDQSKSLLELLTQKNFEKIKDEIVQTITSFPSAFVIKSLVCCIFDRAITVDSSYVLLARLSVELFDALPPFERLLFCEFRMFLEQSSPDSNCWRFIKTVRVLADITTRQSIAQ
;
A
#
# COMPACT_ATOMS: atom_id res chain seq x y z
N VAL A 1 -4.86 -12.68 -6.92
CA VAL A 1 -4.22 -11.78 -7.90
C VAL A 1 -2.84 -11.43 -7.36
N LYS A 2 -1.75 -11.79 -8.07
CA LYS A 2 -0.39 -11.44 -7.64
C LYS A 2 -0.15 -9.97 -8.02
N CYS A 3 -0.05 -9.08 -7.04
CA CYS A 3 0.47 -7.73 -7.31
C CYS A 3 1.96 -7.84 -7.65
N CYS A 4 2.26 -7.90 -8.95
CA CYS A 4 3.61 -7.72 -9.48
C CYS A 4 3.94 -6.23 -9.44
N PHE A 5 4.76 -5.81 -8.47
CA PHE A 5 5.31 -4.45 -8.45
C PHE A 5 6.56 -4.38 -9.34
N SER A 6 6.44 -3.77 -10.52
CA SER A 6 7.57 -3.16 -11.22
C SER A 6 7.61 -1.68 -10.89
N PHE A 7 8.80 -1.21 -10.51
CA PHE A 7 9.05 0.15 -10.04
C PHE A 7 9.50 1.03 -11.22
N SER A 8 8.91 2.23 -11.36
CA SER A 8 9.58 3.40 -11.93
C SER A 8 8.81 4.67 -11.54
N CYS A 9 9.22 5.29 -10.44
CA CYS A 9 9.18 6.75 -10.36
C CYS A 9 10.62 7.20 -10.64
N GLN A 10 10.89 7.65 -11.86
CA GLN A 10 12.18 8.25 -12.23
C GLN A 10 12.20 9.71 -11.74
N GLU A 11 13.09 10.01 -10.81
CA GLU A 11 13.69 11.33 -10.69
C GLU A 11 15.01 11.28 -11.47
N THR A 12 15.22 12.22 -12.40
CA THR A 12 16.53 12.49 -13.01
C THR A 12 17.02 13.85 -12.49
N PRO A 13 18.32 13.99 -12.19
CA PRO A 13 19.24 14.46 -13.23
C PRO A 13 20.64 13.80 -13.28
N GLU A 14 21.15 13.81 -14.53
CA GLU A 14 22.54 13.94 -15.02
C GLU A 14 23.69 12.96 -14.63
N LYS A 15 24.05 12.15 -15.63
CA LYS A 15 25.39 11.75 -16.15
C LYS A 15 26.59 11.67 -15.18
N GLU A 16 27.11 10.46 -14.94
CA GLU A 16 28.55 10.16 -15.18
C GLU A 16 28.86 8.64 -15.30
N LYS A 17 29.41 8.27 -16.47
CA LYS A 17 30.35 7.19 -16.83
C LYS A 17 30.04 5.72 -16.47
N GLU A 18 29.67 5.04 -17.54
CA GLU A 18 29.86 3.63 -17.91
C GLU A 18 31.09 2.94 -17.27
N LYS A 19 30.81 1.87 -16.49
CA LYS A 19 31.74 0.76 -16.31
C LYS A 19 31.01 -0.55 -16.61
N VAL A 20 31.54 -1.24 -17.61
CA VAL A 20 31.21 -2.57 -18.11
C VAL A 20 31.06 -3.57 -16.96
N ILE A 21 29.87 -4.17 -16.81
CA ILE A 21 29.64 -5.32 -15.92
C ILE A 21 29.12 -6.48 -16.76
N LYS A 22 29.89 -7.57 -16.74
CA LYS A 22 29.62 -8.86 -17.40
C LYS A 22 28.30 -9.49 -16.89
N PRO A 23 27.59 -10.28 -17.70
CA PRO A 23 26.28 -10.81 -17.32
C PRO A 23 26.43 -12.11 -16.52
N GLN A 24 26.01 -12.15 -15.25
CA GLN A 24 25.61 -13.38 -14.52
C GLN A 24 24.79 -13.02 -13.26
N PRO A 25 24.00 -13.95 -12.68
CA PRO A 25 23.10 -14.92 -13.30
C PRO A 25 21.66 -14.81 -12.74
N SER A 26 20.72 -15.43 -13.46
CA SER A 26 19.33 -15.65 -13.05
C SER A 26 19.25 -16.39 -11.70
N TYR A 27 18.80 -15.71 -10.65
CA TYR A 27 18.40 -16.37 -9.40
C TYR A 27 16.90 -16.65 -9.42
N GLY A 28 16.59 -17.92 -9.68
CA GLY A 28 15.28 -18.52 -9.42
C GLY A 28 14.98 -18.59 -7.92
N TYR A 29 13.69 -18.65 -7.62
CA TYR A 29 13.09 -18.66 -6.28
C TYR A 29 13.63 -19.74 -5.34
N GLY A 30 13.84 -19.37 -4.06
CA GLY A 30 14.02 -20.27 -2.93
C GLY A 30 13.78 -19.55 -1.60
N TYR A 31 12.70 -19.91 -0.91
CA TYR A 31 12.35 -19.42 0.44
C TYR A 31 13.44 -19.84 1.44
N GLY A 32 13.97 -18.90 2.26
CA GLY A 32 14.83 -19.26 3.39
C GLY A 32 15.95 -18.29 3.78
N GLY A 33 15.91 -17.02 3.36
CA GLY A 33 16.80 -16.00 3.95
C GLY A 33 16.32 -15.59 5.36
N PRO A 34 17.18 -14.99 6.20
CA PRO A 34 16.73 -14.33 7.43
C PRO A 34 15.56 -13.41 7.08
N ILE A 35 14.40 -13.63 7.69
CA ILE A 35 13.22 -12.78 7.43
C ILE A 35 13.64 -11.35 7.75
N SER A 36 13.68 -10.49 6.72
CA SER A 36 13.99 -9.07 6.93
C SER A 36 12.99 -8.49 7.93
N ILE A 37 13.46 -7.58 8.77
CA ILE A 37 12.61 -6.91 9.78
C ILE A 37 11.37 -6.32 9.08
N GLU A 38 11.56 -5.73 7.90
CA GLU A 38 10.49 -5.25 7.02
C GLU A 38 9.40 -6.28 6.73
N ARG A 39 9.80 -7.51 6.39
CA ARG A 39 8.82 -8.58 6.11
C ARG A 39 8.05 -8.95 7.37
N ARG A 40 8.70 -9.01 8.54
CA ARG A 40 8.00 -9.29 9.82
C ARG A 40 6.98 -8.22 10.16
N VAL A 41 7.39 -6.95 10.08
CA VAL A 41 6.53 -5.79 10.34
C VAL A 41 5.34 -5.80 9.37
N LEU A 42 5.60 -6.06 8.08
CA LEU A 42 4.54 -6.15 7.08
C LEU A 42 3.58 -7.31 7.33
N ASP A 43 4.08 -8.50 7.68
CA ASP A 43 3.24 -9.67 7.96
C ASP A 43 2.39 -9.45 9.23
N GLN A 44 2.93 -8.77 10.24
CA GLN A 44 2.16 -8.32 11.41
C GLN A 44 1.05 -7.35 11.02
N SER A 45 1.37 -6.29 10.26
CA SER A 45 0.36 -5.33 9.81
C SER A 45 -0.72 -5.96 8.94
N LYS A 46 -0.39 -6.95 8.10
CA LYS A 46 -1.36 -7.71 7.31
C LYS A 46 -2.31 -8.53 8.17
N SER A 47 -1.79 -9.23 9.18
CA SER A 47 -2.61 -9.98 10.14
C SER A 47 -3.59 -9.06 10.87
N LEU A 48 -3.13 -7.86 11.28
CA LEU A 48 -3.98 -6.84 11.88
C LEU A 48 -5.07 -6.35 10.90
N LEU A 49 -4.73 -6.12 9.63
CA LEU A 49 -5.71 -5.78 8.61
C LEU A 49 -6.75 -6.89 8.41
N GLU A 50 -6.38 -8.17 8.47
CA GLU A 50 -7.32 -9.28 8.35
C GLU A 50 -8.33 -9.33 9.50
N LEU A 51 -7.91 -8.95 10.71
CA LEU A 51 -8.75 -8.86 11.90
C LEU A 51 -9.58 -7.57 11.96
N LEU A 52 -9.36 -6.62 11.05
CA LEU A 52 -10.03 -5.33 11.05
C LEU A 52 -11.54 -5.46 10.84
N THR A 53 -12.30 -4.99 11.84
CA THR A 53 -13.75 -4.85 11.85
C THR A 53 -14.14 -3.49 12.43
N GLN A 54 -15.43 -3.12 12.32
CA GLN A 54 -15.92 -1.88 12.94
C GLN A 54 -15.75 -1.85 14.46
N LYS A 55 -15.88 -3.00 15.14
CA LYS A 55 -15.88 -3.06 16.61
C LYS A 55 -14.49 -2.89 17.23
N ASN A 56 -13.45 -3.33 16.53
CA ASN A 56 -12.06 -3.28 16.99
C ASN A 56 -11.22 -2.26 16.22
N PHE A 57 -11.87 -1.36 15.48
CA PHE A 57 -11.23 -0.41 14.59
C PHE A 57 -10.15 0.42 15.29
N GLU A 58 -10.48 1.12 16.39
CA GLU A 58 -9.53 1.99 17.09
C GLU A 58 -8.31 1.22 17.58
N LYS A 59 -8.54 0.03 18.15
CA LYS A 59 -7.46 -0.83 18.64
C LYS A 59 -6.52 -1.27 17.52
N ILE A 60 -7.07 -1.77 16.41
CA ILE A 60 -6.26 -2.26 15.28
C ILE A 60 -5.54 -1.10 14.59
N LYS A 61 -6.20 0.04 14.45
CA LYS A 61 -5.60 1.28 13.95
C LYS A 61 -4.36 1.65 14.76
N ASP A 62 -4.49 1.75 16.08
CA ASP A 62 -3.40 2.14 16.97
C ASP A 62 -2.24 1.13 16.93
N GLU A 63 -2.56 -0.17 16.88
CA GLU A 63 -1.54 -1.22 16.75
C GLU A 63 -0.79 -1.15 15.41
N ILE A 64 -1.49 -0.86 14.31
CA ILE A 64 -0.87 -0.66 12.98
C ILE A 64 0.04 0.58 13.02
N VAL A 65 -0.45 1.71 13.53
CA VAL A 65 0.33 2.96 13.67
C VAL A 65 1.57 2.72 14.53
N GLN A 66 1.43 2.07 15.68
CA GLN A 66 2.54 1.75 16.57
C GLN A 66 3.57 0.83 15.89
N THR A 67 3.11 -0.19 15.18
CA THR A 67 3.97 -1.15 14.47
C THR A 67 4.82 -0.45 13.40
N ILE A 68 4.22 0.45 12.62
CA ILE A 68 4.92 1.21 11.58
C ILE A 68 5.81 2.28 12.19
N THR A 69 5.37 2.97 13.23
CA THR A 69 6.16 4.04 13.88
C THR A 69 7.40 3.46 14.55
N SER A 70 7.31 2.22 15.05
CA SER A 70 8.46 1.48 15.60
C SER A 70 9.49 1.12 14.52
N PHE A 71 9.08 1.05 13.25
CA PHE A 71 9.93 0.75 12.11
C PHE A 71 9.47 1.46 10.82
N PRO A 72 9.74 2.78 10.68
CA PRO A 72 9.21 3.59 9.59
C PRO A 72 10.01 3.35 8.30
N SER A 73 9.70 2.27 7.59
CA SER A 73 10.27 1.98 6.27
C SER A 73 9.28 2.36 5.16
N ALA A 74 9.77 3.11 4.16
CA ALA A 74 8.98 3.46 2.97
C ALA A 74 8.49 2.21 2.21
N PHE A 75 9.28 1.13 2.22
CA PHE A 75 8.88 -0.15 1.63
C PHE A 75 7.69 -0.78 2.38
N VAL A 76 7.75 -0.77 3.72
CA VAL A 76 6.67 -1.30 4.58
C VAL A 76 5.39 -0.49 4.38
N ILE A 77 5.50 0.84 4.41
CA ILE A 77 4.36 1.75 4.25
C ILE A 77 3.71 1.55 2.87
N LYS A 78 4.52 1.54 1.80
CA LYS A 78 4.01 1.28 0.44
C LYS A 78 3.32 -0.08 0.35
N SER A 79 3.95 -1.13 0.88
CA SER A 79 3.38 -2.48 0.84
C SER A 79 2.06 -2.57 1.63
N LEU A 80 1.94 -1.85 2.74
CA LEU A 80 0.73 -1.78 3.53
C LEU A 80 -0.41 -1.11 2.77
N VAL A 81 -0.14 0.03 2.14
CA VAL A 81 -1.10 0.73 1.28
C VAL A 81 -1.65 -0.24 0.22
N CYS A 82 -0.79 -1.03 -0.41
CA CYS A 82 -1.19 -2.03 -1.40
C CYS A 82 -2.11 -3.10 -0.80
N CYS A 83 -1.83 -3.58 0.42
CA CYS A 83 -2.67 -4.54 1.11
C CYS A 83 -4.05 -3.99 1.47
N ILE A 84 -4.12 -2.71 1.87
CA ILE A 84 -5.39 -2.02 2.14
C ILE A 84 -6.23 -1.99 0.87
N PHE A 85 -5.65 -1.63 -0.28
CA PHE A 85 -6.37 -1.62 -1.56
C PHE A 85 -6.80 -3.00 -2.02
N ASP A 86 -5.90 -3.99 -1.97
CA ASP A 86 -6.22 -5.35 -2.39
C ASP A 86 -7.40 -5.90 -1.58
N ARG A 87 -7.44 -5.62 -0.27
CA ARG A 87 -8.55 -6.01 0.60
C ARG A 87 -9.83 -5.23 0.30
N ALA A 88 -9.74 -3.91 0.08
CA ALA A 88 -10.89 -3.07 -0.25
C ALA A 88 -11.53 -3.49 -1.58
N ILE A 89 -10.73 -3.92 -2.54
CA ILE A 89 -11.19 -4.44 -3.83
C ILE A 89 -11.79 -5.83 -3.67
N THR A 90 -11.17 -6.70 -2.87
CA THR A 90 -11.58 -8.11 -2.73
C THR A 90 -12.82 -8.29 -1.84
N VAL A 91 -12.99 -7.46 -0.81
CA VAL A 91 -14.07 -7.60 0.18
C VAL A 91 -15.07 -6.45 0.03
N ASP A 92 -16.21 -6.74 -0.62
CA ASP A 92 -17.24 -5.77 -1.03
C ASP A 92 -17.76 -4.85 0.07
N SER A 93 -17.77 -5.30 1.33
CA SER A 93 -18.29 -4.55 2.48
C SER A 93 -17.23 -3.83 3.32
N SER A 94 -15.95 -3.99 3.00
CA SER A 94 -14.85 -3.48 3.83
C SER A 94 -14.31 -2.12 3.39
N TYR A 95 -14.71 -1.61 2.22
CA TYR A 95 -14.12 -0.40 1.64
C TYR A 95 -14.32 0.84 2.52
N VAL A 96 -15.45 0.97 3.22
CA VAL A 96 -15.72 2.09 4.15
C VAL A 96 -14.77 2.04 5.35
N LEU A 97 -14.55 0.84 5.91
CA LEU A 97 -13.61 0.63 7.01
C LEU A 97 -12.18 0.92 6.61
N LEU A 98 -11.80 0.48 5.41
CA LEU A 98 -10.44 0.65 4.88
C LEU A 98 -10.18 2.09 4.43
N ALA A 99 -11.18 2.79 3.90
CA ALA A 99 -11.12 4.22 3.63
C ALA A 99 -10.94 5.01 4.94
N ARG A 100 -11.73 4.70 5.98
CA ARG A 100 -11.55 5.31 7.31
C ARG A 100 -10.16 5.05 7.88
N LEU A 101 -9.66 3.81 7.80
CA LEU A 101 -8.29 3.48 8.24
C LEU A 101 -7.25 4.29 7.47
N SER A 102 -7.44 4.46 6.16
CA SER A 102 -6.50 5.23 5.32
C SER A 102 -6.42 6.70 5.71
N VAL A 103 -7.54 7.31 6.11
CA VAL A 103 -7.56 8.70 6.63
C VAL A 103 -6.80 8.80 7.95
N GLU A 104 -7.02 7.88 8.87
CA GLU A 104 -6.31 7.92 10.16
C GLU A 104 -4.80 7.66 9.99
N LEU A 105 -4.41 6.75 9.08
CA LEU A 105 -3.01 6.51 8.75
C LEU A 105 -2.39 7.71 8.02
N PHE A 106 -3.17 8.45 7.25
CA PHE A 106 -2.74 9.69 6.61
C PHE A 106 -2.33 10.73 7.66
N ASP A 107 -3.15 10.91 8.70
CA ASP A 107 -2.87 11.88 9.77
C ASP A 107 -1.71 11.41 10.68
N ALA A 108 -1.63 10.11 10.95
CA ALA A 108 -0.63 9.54 11.85
C ALA A 108 0.75 9.32 11.20
N LEU A 109 0.83 9.18 9.88
CA LEU A 109 2.06 8.78 9.17
C LEU A 109 2.32 9.75 7.98
N PRO A 110 3.15 10.79 8.15
CA PRO A 110 3.39 11.80 7.12
C PRO A 110 3.81 11.31 5.71
N PRO A 111 4.63 10.25 5.53
CA PRO A 111 4.94 9.73 4.20
C PRO A 111 3.79 8.92 3.57
N PHE A 112 2.72 8.62 4.30
CA PHE A 112 1.60 7.80 3.85
C PHE A 112 0.78 8.48 2.75
N GLU A 113 0.55 9.79 2.86
CA GLU A 113 -0.17 10.59 1.85
C GLU A 113 0.38 10.40 0.44
N ARG A 114 1.69 10.67 0.26
CA ARG A 114 2.33 10.64 -1.06
C ARG A 114 2.27 9.23 -1.67
N LEU A 115 2.52 8.22 -0.84
CA LEU A 115 2.50 6.82 -1.27
C LEU A 115 1.09 6.34 -1.61
N LEU A 116 0.08 6.75 -0.84
CA LEU A 116 -1.33 6.46 -1.08
C LEU A 116 -1.76 6.99 -2.46
N PHE A 117 -1.47 8.26 -2.77
CA PHE A 117 -1.83 8.85 -4.06
C PHE A 117 -1.08 8.24 -5.25
N CYS A 118 0.20 7.90 -5.07
CA CYS A 118 0.96 7.21 -6.10
C CYS A 118 0.35 5.85 -6.42
N GLU A 119 -0.05 5.11 -5.39
CA GLU A 119 -0.65 3.79 -5.54
C GLU A 119 -2.05 3.90 -6.17
N PHE A 120 -2.87 4.88 -5.77
CA PHE A 120 -4.14 5.19 -6.42
C PHE A 120 -3.98 5.42 -7.91
N ARG A 121 -3.03 6.26 -8.32
CA ARG A 121 -2.76 6.56 -9.73
C ARG A 121 -2.40 5.28 -10.50
N MET A 122 -1.49 4.47 -9.96
CA MET A 122 -1.09 3.20 -10.56
C MET A 122 -2.27 2.22 -10.69
N PHE A 123 -3.12 2.10 -9.67
CA PHE A 123 -4.31 1.25 -9.71
C PHE A 123 -5.32 1.72 -10.76
N LEU A 124 -5.52 3.03 -10.92
CA LEU A 124 -6.39 3.60 -11.94
C LEU A 124 -5.82 3.40 -13.35
N GLU A 125 -4.52 3.63 -13.56
CA GLU A 125 -3.85 3.40 -14.85
C GLU A 125 -3.89 1.93 -15.28
N GLN A 126 -3.80 0.99 -14.33
CA GLN A 126 -3.87 -0.45 -14.60
C GLN A 126 -5.30 -0.98 -14.76
N SER A 127 -6.32 -0.22 -14.31
CA SER A 127 -7.71 -0.63 -14.43
C SER A 127 -8.32 -0.02 -15.68
N SER A 128 -8.41 -0.84 -16.74
CA SER A 128 -9.21 -0.46 -17.90
C SER A 128 -10.70 -0.47 -17.52
N PRO A 129 -11.47 0.58 -17.90
CA PRO A 129 -12.91 0.62 -17.70
C PRO A 129 -13.64 -0.50 -18.45
N ASP A 130 -13.01 -1.14 -19.43
CA ASP A 130 -13.64 -2.14 -20.30
C ASP A 130 -13.41 -3.60 -19.85
N SER A 131 -12.33 -3.89 -19.11
CA SER A 131 -12.01 -5.27 -18.68
C SER A 131 -12.00 -5.48 -17.16
N ASN A 132 -11.87 -4.41 -16.36
CA ASN A 132 -11.82 -4.45 -14.90
C ASN A 132 -12.63 -3.30 -14.27
N CYS A 133 -13.81 -3.00 -14.85
CA CYS A 133 -14.69 -1.92 -14.43
C CYS A 133 -14.99 -1.92 -12.92
N TRP A 134 -15.19 -3.10 -12.32
CA TRP A 134 -15.43 -3.25 -10.88
C TRP A 134 -14.25 -2.82 -10.01
N ARG A 135 -13.01 -3.10 -10.45
CA ARG A 135 -11.79 -2.66 -9.74
C ARG A 135 -11.68 -1.14 -9.81
N PHE A 136 -11.88 -0.57 -11.00
CA PHE A 136 -11.90 0.87 -11.20
C PHE A 136 -12.96 1.55 -10.32
N ILE A 137 -14.21 1.08 -10.35
CA ILE A 137 -15.32 1.63 -9.55
C ILE A 137 -15.01 1.56 -8.06
N LYS A 138 -14.45 0.45 -7.56
CA LYS A 138 -14.08 0.32 -6.14
C LYS A 138 -12.93 1.25 -5.75
N THR A 139 -11.90 1.35 -6.58
CA THR A 139 -10.78 2.28 -6.34
C THR A 139 -11.28 3.73 -6.30
N VAL A 140 -12.12 4.14 -7.25
CA VAL A 140 -12.74 5.48 -7.27
C VAL A 140 -13.62 5.71 -6.04
N ARG A 141 -14.41 4.71 -5.59
CA ARG A 141 -15.22 4.81 -4.37
C ARG A 141 -14.38 4.99 -3.11
N VAL A 142 -13.29 4.22 -2.96
CA VAL A 142 -12.37 4.37 -1.82
C VAL A 142 -11.74 5.76 -1.84
N LEU A 143 -11.28 6.23 -3.01
CA LEU A 143 -10.71 7.57 -3.16
C LEU A 143 -11.72 8.66 -2.75
N ALA A 144 -12.95 8.58 -3.27
CA ALA A 144 -14.00 9.53 -2.95
C ALA A 144 -14.34 9.56 -1.45
N ASP A 145 -14.37 8.41 -0.78
CA ASP A 145 -14.67 8.34 0.66
C ASP A 145 -13.51 8.93 1.50
N ILE A 146 -12.26 8.70 1.11
CA ILE A 146 -11.08 9.32 1.76
C ILE A 146 -11.12 10.84 1.60
N THR A 147 -11.29 11.35 0.37
CA THR A 147 -11.31 12.80 0.12
C THR A 147 -12.49 13.48 0.81
N THR A 148 -13.66 12.83 0.85
CA THR A 148 -14.84 13.37 1.54
C THR A 148 -14.58 13.48 3.04
N ARG A 149 -14.03 12.43 3.67
CA ARG A 149 -13.72 12.44 5.10
C ARG A 149 -12.65 13.47 5.47
N GLN A 150 -11.63 13.64 4.64
CA GLN A 150 -10.62 14.68 4.84
C GLN A 150 -11.21 16.09 4.75
N SER A 151 -12.12 16.34 3.79
CA SER A 151 -12.77 17.65 3.66
C SER A 151 -13.69 18.01 4.82
N ILE A 152 -14.19 17.01 5.57
CA ILE A 152 -15.05 17.20 6.75
C ILE A 152 -14.22 17.38 8.03
N ALA A 153 -12.96 16.94 8.03
CA ALA A 153 -12.07 17.01 9.19
C ALA A 153 -11.30 18.35 9.31
N GLN A 154 -11.43 19.24 8.32
CA GLN A 154 -10.85 20.61 8.31
C GLN A 154 -11.88 21.66 8.73
#